data_AF-A0A5B7JFJ5-F1
#
_entry.id   AF-A0A5B7JFJ5-F1
#
_cell.length_a   1.000
_cell.length_b   1.000
_cell.length_c   1.000
_cell.angle_alpha   90.00
_cell.angle_beta   90.00
_cell.angle_gamma   90.00
#
_symmetry.space_group_name_H-M   'P 1'
#
loop_
_entity.id
_entity.type
_entity.pdbx_description
1 polymer ?
#
loop_
_entity_poly.entity_id
_entity_poly.type
_entity_poly.pdbx_seq_one_letter_code
_entity_poly.pdbx_strand_id
1 'polypeptide(L)'
;MGSFLSSPFLEAFRRCRARARRVLKEVQRASWKAHVSSINARTPPTDVFNKVRRIARKYSTPSPPVLFSAGQTMADPRTVANLFAEHFASVSCSPGRTSPPENGISRH
;
A
#
# COMPACT_ATOMS: atom_id res chain seq x y z
N MET A 1 -44.26 33.85 13.36
CA MET A 1 -43.94 32.64 12.56
C MET A 1 -42.84 33.00 11.57
N GLY A 2 -41.58 32.69 11.89
CA GLY A 2 -40.43 33.06 11.04
C GLY A 2 -40.20 32.01 9.96
N SER A 3 -40.48 32.35 8.71
CA SER A 3 -40.17 31.52 7.56
C SER A 3 -38.65 31.43 7.37
N PHE A 4 -38.11 30.24 7.62
CA PHE A 4 -36.74 29.84 7.29
C PHE A 4 -36.54 29.85 5.76
N LEU A 5 -36.27 31.01 5.18
CA LEU A 5 -35.77 31.08 3.81
C LEU A 5 -34.33 30.57 3.79
N SER A 6 -34.21 29.24 3.69
CA SER A 6 -32.98 28.55 3.34
C SER A 6 -32.44 29.15 2.04
N SER A 7 -31.26 29.79 2.10
CA SER A 7 -30.61 30.33 0.90
C SER A 7 -30.44 29.19 -0.12
N PRO A 8 -30.78 29.40 -1.41
CA PRO A 8 -30.71 28.36 -2.44
C PRO A 8 -29.31 27.73 -2.55
N PHE A 9 -28.26 28.50 -2.23
CA PHE A 9 -26.89 28.02 -2.15
C PHE A 9 -26.68 26.98 -1.04
N LEU A 10 -27.20 27.24 0.17
CA LEU A 10 -27.09 26.30 1.31
C LEU A 10 -27.84 25.01 1.03
N GLU A 11 -28.97 25.10 0.33
CA GLU A 11 -29.77 23.96 -0.05
C GLU A 11 -29.06 23.09 -1.10
N ALA A 12 -28.49 23.71 -2.12
CA ALA A 12 -27.65 23.03 -3.12
C ALA A 12 -26.45 22.35 -2.45
N PHE A 13 -25.75 23.04 -1.54
CA PHE A 13 -24.63 22.47 -0.79
C PHE A 13 -25.04 21.25 0.03
N ARG A 14 -26.16 21.33 0.77
CA ARG A 14 -26.69 20.20 1.57
C ARG A 14 -27.03 19.01 0.69
N ARG A 15 -27.64 19.22 -0.49
CA ARG A 15 -27.94 18.16 -1.47
C ARG A 15 -26.65 17.53 -2.00
N CYS A 16 -25.65 18.32 -2.39
CA CYS A 16 -24.35 17.83 -2.83
C CYS A 16 -23.64 17.02 -1.75
N ARG A 17 -23.60 17.53 -0.51
CA ARG A 17 -23.02 16.82 0.65
C ARG A 17 -23.75 15.50 0.90
N ALA A 18 -25.08 15.47 0.82
CA ALA A 18 -25.86 14.24 0.96
C ALA A 18 -25.52 13.21 -0.13
N ARG A 19 -25.40 13.65 -1.39
CA ARG A 19 -24.97 12.80 -2.50
C ARG A 19 -23.56 12.25 -2.29
N ALA A 20 -22.59 13.09 -1.94
CA ALA A 20 -21.22 12.67 -1.67
C ALA A 20 -21.15 11.63 -0.53
N ARG A 21 -21.89 11.87 0.57
CA ARG A 21 -21.99 10.89 1.68
C ARG A 21 -22.61 9.58 1.24
N ARG A 22 -23.62 9.62 0.37
CA ARG A 22 -24.26 8.43 -0.19
C ARG A 22 -23.27 7.63 -1.03
N VAL A 23 -22.60 8.28 -1.99
CA VAL A 23 -21.58 7.66 -2.85
C VAL A 23 -20.48 7.02 -2.00
N LEU A 24 -19.95 7.74 -1.01
CA LEU A 24 -18.93 7.21 -0.12
C LEU A 24 -19.40 5.93 0.59
N LYS A 25 -20.62 5.92 1.12
CA LYS A 25 -21.19 4.73 1.78
C LYS A 25 -21.43 3.58 0.81
N GLU A 26 -21.88 3.86 -0.41
CA GLU A 26 -22.09 2.85 -1.46
C GLU A 26 -20.76 2.20 -1.87
N VAL A 27 -19.73 3.01 -2.14
CA VAL A 27 -18.38 2.53 -2.48
C VAL A 27 -17.79 1.72 -1.31
N GLN A 28 -17.90 2.22 -0.07
CA GLN A 28 -17.45 1.48 1.10
C GLN A 28 -18.16 0.13 1.24
N ARG A 29 -19.49 0.10 1.06
CA ARG A 29 -20.26 -1.15 1.12
C ARG A 29 -19.89 -2.12 -0.01
N ALA A 30 -19.68 -1.63 -1.23
CA ALA A 30 -19.28 -2.45 -2.35
C ALA A 30 -17.88 -3.05 -2.15
N SER A 31 -16.92 -2.23 -1.74
CA SER A 31 -15.57 -2.65 -1.35
C SER A 31 -15.64 -3.69 -0.22
N TRP A 32 -16.48 -3.45 0.78
CA TRP A 32 -16.72 -4.37 1.89
C TRP A 32 -17.27 -5.73 1.43
N LYS A 33 -18.30 -5.72 0.60
CA LYS A 33 -18.89 -6.94 0.02
C LYS A 33 -17.85 -7.74 -0.77
N ALA A 34 -17.12 -7.08 -1.66
CA ALA A 34 -16.06 -7.71 -2.44
C ALA A 34 -14.96 -8.31 -1.56
N HIS A 35 -14.54 -7.58 -0.51
CA HIS A 35 -13.52 -8.04 0.42
C HIS A 35 -13.94 -9.28 1.20
N VAL A 36 -15.17 -9.32 1.72
CA VAL A 36 -15.70 -10.52 2.41
C VAL A 36 -15.89 -11.68 1.44
N SER A 37 -16.41 -11.43 0.24
CA SER A 37 -16.55 -12.46 -0.80
C SER A 37 -15.23 -13.09 -1.24
N SER A 38 -14.10 -12.41 -1.03
CA SER A 38 -12.76 -12.99 -1.30
C SER A 38 -12.33 -14.06 -0.30
N ILE A 39 -12.98 -14.15 0.87
CA ILE A 39 -12.65 -15.13 1.91
C ILE A 39 -13.30 -16.46 1.53
N ASN A 40 -12.47 -17.47 1.30
CA ASN A 40 -12.90 -18.82 0.92
C ASN A 40 -12.12 -19.88 1.73
N ALA A 41 -12.43 -21.15 1.53
CA ALA A 41 -11.81 -22.26 2.27
C ALA A 41 -10.28 -22.38 2.11
N ARG A 42 -9.70 -21.72 1.09
CA ARG A 42 -8.24 -21.66 0.87
C ARG A 42 -7.57 -20.46 1.56
N THR A 43 -8.36 -19.58 2.19
CA THR A 43 -7.81 -18.41 2.88
C THR A 43 -7.24 -18.85 4.23
N PRO A 44 -5.95 -18.59 4.52
CA PRO A 44 -5.35 -18.94 5.80
C PRO A 44 -6.11 -18.29 6.97
N PRO A 45 -6.28 -18.99 8.12
CA PRO A 45 -6.94 -18.43 9.29
C PRO A 45 -6.33 -17.09 9.75
N THR A 46 -4.99 -16.98 9.68
CA THR A 46 -4.24 -15.75 9.96
C THR A 46 -4.70 -14.56 9.11
N ASP A 47 -4.94 -14.77 7.82
CA ASP A 47 -5.41 -13.72 6.92
C ASP A 47 -6.86 -13.33 7.23
N VAL A 48 -7.70 -14.30 7.60
CA VAL A 48 -9.07 -14.00 8.06
C VAL A 48 -9.02 -13.12 9.31
N PHE A 49 -8.21 -13.47 10.32
CA PHE A 49 -8.07 -12.65 11.53
C PHE A 49 -7.42 -11.28 11.27
N ASN A 50 -6.45 -11.19 10.35
CA ASN A 50 -5.88 -9.91 9.90
C ASN A 50 -6.95 -9.01 9.27
N LYS A 51 -7.78 -9.57 8.39
CA LYS A 51 -8.91 -8.88 7.78
C LYS A 51 -9.86 -8.39 8.87
N VAL A 52 -10.31 -9.26 9.80
CA VAL A 52 -11.18 -8.92 10.95
C VAL A 52 -10.60 -7.77 11.80
N ARG A 53 -9.29 -7.79 12.07
CA ARG A 53 -8.63 -6.70 12.81
C ARG A 53 -8.63 -5.37 12.05
N ARG A 54 -8.43 -5.36 10.72
CA ARG A 54 -8.56 -4.14 9.88
C ARG A 54 -9.95 -3.53 9.99
N ILE A 55 -10.97 -4.38 10.02
CA ILE A 55 -12.37 -3.97 10.10
C ILE A 55 -12.70 -3.35 11.44
N ALA A 56 -12.23 -3.98 12.52
CA ALA A 56 -12.43 -3.49 13.88
C ALA A 56 -11.65 -2.18 14.18
N ARG A 57 -10.93 -1.62 13.20
CA ARG A 57 -9.94 -0.53 13.39
C ARG A 57 -8.88 -0.86 14.46
N LYS A 58 -8.71 -2.14 14.78
CA LYS A 58 -7.70 -2.67 15.71
C LYS A 58 -6.45 -3.14 14.96
N TYR A 59 -6.38 -2.87 13.67
CA TYR A 59 -5.20 -3.16 12.88
C TYR A 59 -4.14 -2.11 13.20
N SER A 60 -3.13 -2.55 13.93
CA SER A 60 -1.87 -1.83 14.02
C SER A 60 -1.14 -2.01 12.70
N THR A 61 -0.60 -0.92 12.16
CA THR A 61 0.39 -1.00 11.08
C THR A 61 1.51 -1.94 11.53
N PRO A 62 1.91 -2.90 10.68
CA PRO A 62 3.03 -3.78 11.00
C PRO A 62 4.27 -2.92 11.26
N SER A 63 5.06 -3.33 12.26
CA SER A 63 6.32 -2.66 12.53
C SER A 63 7.21 -2.68 11.29
N PRO A 64 7.94 -1.60 11.01
CA PRO A 64 8.90 -1.58 9.91
C PRO A 64 9.89 -2.75 10.04
N PRO A 65 10.39 -3.28 8.92
CA PRO A 65 11.27 -4.43 8.93
C PRO A 65 12.58 -4.08 9.64
N VAL A 66 13.00 -4.94 10.54
CA VAL A 66 14.31 -4.87 11.19
C VAL A 66 15.29 -5.61 10.30
N LEU A 67 16.37 -4.94 9.90
CA LEU A 67 17.41 -5.54 9.07
C LEU A 67 18.57 -6.01 9.93
N PHE A 68 19.14 -7.16 9.58
CA PHE A 68 20.40 -7.64 10.13
C PHE A 68 21.47 -7.52 9.06
N SER A 69 22.44 -6.63 9.26
CA SER A 69 23.54 -6.40 8.32
C SER A 69 24.84 -6.22 9.10
N ALA A 70 25.92 -6.83 8.61
CA ALA A 70 27.27 -6.76 9.19
C ALA A 70 27.34 -7.04 10.72
N GLY A 71 26.51 -7.97 11.22
CA GLY A 71 26.48 -8.34 12.65
C GLY A 71 25.70 -7.39 13.56
N GLN A 72 25.10 -6.33 13.01
CA GLN A 72 24.33 -5.34 13.76
C GLN A 72 22.85 -5.35 13.36
N THR A 73 21.99 -5.17 14.36
CA THR A 73 20.54 -5.08 14.17
C THR A 73 20.14 -3.62 13.92
N MET A 74 19.66 -3.34 12.70
CA MET A 74 19.18 -2.02 12.29
C MET A 74 17.66 -1.99 12.40
N ALA A 75 17.16 -1.38 13.48
CA ALA A 75 15.73 -1.18 13.73
C ALA A 75 15.25 0.25 13.44
N ASP A 76 16.18 1.19 13.22
CA ASP A 76 15.85 2.56 12.87
C ASP A 76 15.28 2.65 11.43
N PRO A 77 14.05 3.17 11.23
CA PRO A 77 13.42 3.19 9.91
C PRO A 77 14.19 3.99 8.86
N ARG A 78 14.87 5.07 9.25
CA ARG A 78 15.66 5.89 8.32
C ARG A 78 16.87 5.13 7.82
N THR A 79 17.57 4.45 8.73
CA THR A 79 18.73 3.61 8.42
C THR A 79 18.34 2.46 7.50
N VAL A 80 17.22 1.79 7.80
CA VAL A 80 16.67 0.71 6.95
C VAL A 80 16.34 1.21 5.54
N ALA A 81 15.70 2.37 5.42
CA ALA A 81 15.34 2.96 4.13
C ALA A 81 16.58 3.32 3.29
N ASN A 82 17.61 3.90 3.91
CA ASN A 82 18.86 4.24 3.23
C ASN A 82 19.57 2.99 2.70
N LEU A 83 19.64 1.91 3.51
CA LEU A 83 20.28 0.67 3.09
C LEU A 83 19.55 0.04 1.89
N PHE A 84 18.21 0.08 1.87
CA PHE A 84 17.45 -0.34 0.70
C PHE A 84 17.79 0.52 -0.53
N ALA A 85 17.83 1.84 -0.38
CA ALA A 85 18.14 2.75 -1.47
C ALA A 85 19.55 2.49 -2.05
N GLU A 86 20.56 2.31 -1.19
CA GLU A 86 21.93 1.98 -1.58
C GLU A 86 22.00 0.63 -2.30
N HIS A 87 21.34 -0.40 -1.77
CA HIS A 87 21.29 -1.72 -2.39
C HIS A 87 20.67 -1.66 -3.80
N PHE A 88 19.52 -0.99 -3.94
CA PHE A 88 18.88 -0.86 -5.24
C PHE A 88 19.71 -0.02 -6.22
N ALA A 89 20.33 1.07 -5.76
CA ALA A 89 21.23 1.85 -6.59
C ALA A 89 22.44 1.03 -7.08
N SER A 90 23.03 0.21 -6.21
CA SER A 90 24.14 -0.68 -6.57
C SER A 90 23.73 -1.73 -7.62
N VAL A 91 22.58 -2.38 -7.45
CA VAL A 91 22.07 -3.39 -8.40
C VAL A 91 21.71 -2.75 -9.75
N SER A 92 21.10 -1.56 -9.74
CA SER A 92 20.69 -0.87 -10.96
C SER A 92 21.84 -0.17 -11.70
N CYS A 93 22.92 0.18 -11.01
CA CYS A 93 24.10 0.82 -11.58
C CYS A 93 25.20 -0.19 -11.97
N SER A 94 24.93 -1.50 -11.85
CA SER A 94 25.83 -2.53 -12.38
C SER A 94 26.04 -2.27 -13.88
N PRO A 95 27.24 -1.87 -14.35
CA PRO A 95 27.52 -1.94 -15.77
C PRO A 95 27.29 -3.40 -16.17
N GLY A 96 26.49 -3.60 -17.21
CA GLY A 96 26.15 -4.94 -17.70
C GLY A 96 27.41 -5.79 -17.78
N ARG A 97 27.28 -7.08 -17.44
CA ARG A 97 28.33 -8.07 -17.71
C ARG A 97 28.56 -8.07 -19.21
N THR A 98 29.44 -7.21 -19.70
CA THR A 98 29.98 -7.26 -21.04
C THR A 98 30.83 -8.52 -21.06
N SER A 99 30.27 -9.58 -21.65
CA SER A 99 31.04 -10.72 -22.12
C SER A 99 32.28 -10.19 -22.85
N PRO A 100 33.49 -10.68 -22.56
CA PRO A 100 34.70 -10.25 -23.26
C PRO A 100 34.50 -10.46 -24.77
N PRO A 101 35.02 -9.57 -25.63
CA PRO A 101 35.04 -9.83 -27.06
C PRO A 101 35.76 -11.15 -27.31
N GLU A 102 35.15 -12.06 -28.07
CA GLU A 102 35.83 -13.24 -28.60
C GLU A 102 37.04 -12.76 -29.39
N ASN A 103 38.23 -12.93 -28.82
CA ASN A 103 39.47 -12.81 -29.56
C ASN A 103 39.47 -13.90 -30.63
N GLY A 104 39.34 -13.46 -31.89
CA GLY A 104 39.55 -14.31 -33.06
C GLY A 104 40.89 -15.04 -32.92
N ILE A 105 40.80 -16.35 -32.77
CA ILE A 105 41.94 -17.26 -32.79
C ILE A 105 42.53 -17.20 -34.19
N SER A 106 43.63 -16.48 -34.34
CA SER A 106 44.56 -16.70 -35.45
C SER A 106 45.32 -17.99 -35.16
N ARG A 107 45.06 -19.03 -35.94
CA ARG A 107 45.92 -20.21 -36.04
C ARG A 107 46.10 -20.53 -37.53
N HIS A 108 47.38 -20.45 -37.93
CA HIS A 108 48.10 -21.10 -39.03
C HIS A 108 47.31 -21.62 -40.23
#